data_AF-A0A522XZ29-F1
#
_entry.id   AF-A0A522XZ29-F1
#
_cell.length_a   1.000
_cell.length_b   1.000
_cell.length_c   1.000
_cell.angle_alpha   90.00
_cell.angle_beta   90.00
_cell.angle_gamma   90.00
#
_symmetry.space_group_name_H-M   'P 1'
#
loop_
_entity.id
_entity.type
_entity.pdbx_description
1 polymer ?
#
loop_
_entity_poly.entity_id
_entity_poly.type
_entity_poly.pdbx_seq_one_letter_code
_entity_poly.pdbx_strand_id
1 'polypeptide(L)'
;LIARLLAHMNNRLSVKEAYANALREVGVPVIFTSITMSVGVATWLWSSLKFQADMGVLLAYMFFVNMLGAIFLMPALATFILKPRK
;
A
#
# COMPACT_ATOMS: atom_id res chain seq x y z
N LEU A 1 7.57 0.50 1.51
CA LEU A 1 7.46 -0.02 2.90
C LEU A 1 8.53 -1.08 3.21
N ILE A 2 8.65 -2.17 2.42
CA ILE A 2 9.65 -3.24 2.65
C ILE A 2 11.08 -2.70 2.82
N ALA A 3 11.53 -1.81 1.93
CA ALA A 3 12.87 -1.22 2.04
C ALA A 3 13.12 -0.52 3.39
N ARG A 4 12.12 0.21 3.92
CA ARG A 4 12.21 0.88 5.23
C ARG A 4 12.10 -0.10 6.39
N LEU A 5 11.25 -1.11 6.27
CA LEU A 5 11.16 -2.21 7.25
C LEU A 5 12.52 -2.89 7.41
N LEU A 6 13.16 -3.28 6.30
CA LEU A 6 14.48 -3.93 6.31
C LEU A 6 15.58 -3.02 6.87
N ALA A 7 15.55 -1.73 6.53
CA ALA A 7 16.48 -0.76 7.09
C ALA A 7 16.37 -0.66 8.63
N HIS A 8 15.15 -0.63 9.16
CA HIS A 8 14.90 -0.61 10.61
C HIS A 8 15.25 -1.93 11.29
N MET A 9 15.03 -3.07 10.63
CA MET A 9 15.47 -4.38 11.14
C MET A 9 16.99 -4.52 11.20
N ASN A 10 17.72 -3.93 10.26
CA ASN A 10 19.19 -3.86 10.32
C ASN A 10 19.68 -3.04 11.52
N ASN A 11 18.88 -2.08 12.00
CA ASN A 11 19.13 -1.32 13.23
C ASN A 11 18.76 -2.08 14.51
N ARG A 12 18.60 -3.42 14.44
CA ARG A 12 18.24 -4.32 15.55
C ARG A 12 16.88 -4.03 16.20
N LEU A 13 16.01 -3.27 15.55
CA LEU A 13 14.63 -3.09 16.01
C LEU A 13 13.83 -4.38 15.82
N SER A 14 12.87 -4.64 16.72
CA SER A 14 11.94 -5.75 16.55
C SER A 14 11.11 -5.56 15.28
N VAL A 15 10.64 -6.66 14.66
CA VAL A 15 9.82 -6.59 13.43
C VAL A 15 8.59 -5.69 13.61
N LYS A 16 7.99 -5.68 14.81
CA LYS A 16 6.84 -4.83 15.14
C LYS A 16 7.19 -3.34 15.18
N GLU A 17 8.30 -2.98 15.82
CA GLU A 17 8.76 -1.59 15.89
C GLU A 17 9.27 -1.07 14.54
N ALA A 18 10.06 -1.91 13.84
CA ALA A 18 10.55 -1.61 12.51
C ALA A 18 9.39 -1.37 11.53
N TYR A 19 8.33 -2.16 11.62
CA TYR A 19 7.11 -1.97 10.83
C TYR A 19 6.38 -0.67 11.19
N ALA A 20 6.18 -0.39 12.48
CA ALA A 20 5.51 0.84 12.91
C ALA A 20 6.26 2.09 12.43
N ASN A 21 7.59 2.10 12.52
CA ASN A 21 8.42 3.20 12.03
C ASN A 21 8.38 3.32 10.51
N ALA A 22 8.51 2.19 9.78
CA ALA A 22 8.40 2.17 8.34
C ALA A 22 7.04 2.69 7.85
N LEU A 23 5.95 2.31 8.53
CA LEU A 23 4.60 2.77 8.19
C LEU A 23 4.41 4.26 8.50
N ARG A 24 5.01 4.79 9.56
CA ARG A 24 5.00 6.24 9.83
C ARG A 24 5.74 7.04 8.77
N GLU A 25 6.85 6.50 8.25
CA GLU A 25 7.66 7.18 7.22
C GLU A 25 7.01 7.16 5.83
N VAL A 26 6.53 5.99 5.39
CA VAL A 26 6.05 5.82 4.01
C VAL A 26 4.54 5.66 3.87
N GLY A 27 3.80 5.50 4.98
CA GLY A 27 2.36 5.28 4.94
C GLY A 27 1.58 6.47 4.42
N VAL A 28 1.88 7.69 4.91
CA VAL A 28 1.20 8.91 4.47
C VAL A 28 1.42 9.17 2.96
N PRO A 29 2.65 9.14 2.42
CA PRO A 29 2.86 9.26 0.97
C PRO A 29 2.11 8.20 0.16
N VAL A 30 2.11 6.93 0.60
CA VAL A 30 1.45 5.83 -0.12
C VAL A 30 -0.07 6.03 -0.19
N ILE A 31 -0.69 6.45 0.92
CA ILE A 31 -2.12 6.77 0.96
C ILE A 31 -2.42 7.95 0.04
N PHE A 32 -1.61 9.01 0.10
CA PHE A 32 -1.79 10.18 -0.76
C PHE A 32 -1.72 9.84 -2.25
N THR A 33 -0.72 9.06 -2.67
CA THR A 33 -0.56 8.67 -4.09
C THR A 33 -1.70 7.78 -4.56
N SER A 34 -2.13 6.82 -3.75
CA SER A 34 -3.23 5.91 -4.14
C SER A 34 -4.57 6.62 -4.24
N ILE A 35 -4.86 7.59 -3.35
CA ILE A 35 -6.03 8.47 -3.47
C ILE A 35 -5.93 9.30 -4.75
N THR A 36 -4.78 9.94 -4.98
CA THR A 36 -4.56 10.77 -6.18
C THR A 36 -4.78 9.97 -7.48
N MET A 37 -4.23 8.75 -7.55
CA MET A 37 -4.44 7.86 -8.70
C MET A 37 -5.91 7.44 -8.84
N SER A 38 -6.57 7.10 -7.73
CA SER A 38 -7.99 6.70 -7.75
C SER A 38 -8.88 7.84 -8.25
N VAL A 39 -8.65 9.08 -7.80
CA VAL A 39 -9.37 10.28 -8.28
C VAL A 39 -9.06 10.55 -9.74
N GLY A 40 -7.80 10.41 -10.16
CA GLY A 40 -7.41 10.57 -11.56
C GLY A 40 -8.13 9.59 -12.48
N VAL A 41 -8.24 8.32 -12.09
CA VAL A 41 -8.97 7.30 -12.84
C VAL A 41 -10.49 7.50 -12.77
N ALA A 42 -11.01 8.02 -11.65
CA ALA A 42 -12.44 8.31 -11.52
C ALA A 42 -12.94 9.32 -12.57
N THR A 43 -12.06 10.13 -13.17
CA THR A 43 -12.44 10.98 -14.30
C THR A 43 -12.93 10.20 -15.53
N TRP A 44 -12.58 8.91 -15.65
CA TRP A 44 -13.02 8.05 -16.75
C TRP A 44 -14.48 7.63 -16.64
N LEU A 45 -15.11 7.85 -15.49
CA LEU A 45 -16.55 7.64 -15.30
C LEU A 45 -17.40 8.57 -16.18
N TRP A 46 -16.84 9.72 -16.62
CA TRP A 46 -17.49 10.63 -17.55
C TRP A 46 -17.28 10.25 -19.04
N SER A 47 -16.58 9.15 -19.34
CA SER A 47 -16.40 8.72 -20.73
C SER A 47 -17.71 8.20 -21.34
N SER A 48 -18.00 8.60 -22.58
CA SER A 48 -19.12 8.08 -23.37
C SER A 48 -18.94 6.62 -23.80
N LEU A 49 -17.70 6.11 -23.75
CA LEU A 49 -17.40 4.73 -24.10
C LEU A 49 -17.57 3.83 -22.86
N LYS A 50 -18.64 3.03 -22.84
CA LYS A 50 -18.98 2.12 -21.74
C LYS A 50 -17.81 1.24 -21.28
N PHE A 51 -17.01 0.72 -22.22
CA PHE A 51 -15.83 -0.09 -21.88
C PHE A 51 -14.81 0.70 -21.05
N GLN A 52 -14.58 1.98 -21.36
CA GLN A 52 -13.63 2.82 -20.64
C GLN A 52 -14.12 3.19 -19.24
N ALA A 53 -15.43 3.45 -19.09
CA ALA A 53 -16.04 3.70 -17.79
C ALA A 53 -15.97 2.45 -16.89
N ASP A 54 -16.28 1.27 -17.43
CA ASP A 54 -16.23 0.00 -16.69
C ASP A 54 -14.78 -0.34 -16.26
N MET A 55 -13.78 -0.09 -17.12
CA MET A 55 -12.36 -0.25 -16.75
C MET A 55 -11.91 0.77 -15.71
N GLY A 56 -12.41 2.01 -15.77
CA GLY A 56 -12.09 3.06 -14.79
C GLY A 56 -12.55 2.68 -13.38
N VAL A 57 -13.76 2.13 -13.24
CA VAL A 57 -14.25 1.59 -11.96
C VAL A 57 -13.34 0.48 -11.45
N LEU A 58 -12.97 -0.47 -12.30
CA LEU A 58 -12.09 -1.59 -11.93
C LEU A 58 -10.72 -1.10 -11.44
N LEU A 59 -10.09 -0.18 -12.17
CA LEU A 59 -8.79 0.37 -11.79
C LEU A 59 -8.84 1.18 -10.49
N ALA A 60 -9.85 2.03 -10.31
CA ALA A 60 -10.02 2.79 -9.08
C ALA A 60 -10.20 1.86 -7.87
N TYR A 61 -11.01 0.80 -8.04
CA TYR A 61 -11.15 -0.25 -7.04
C TYR A 61 -9.82 -0.97 -6.76
N MET A 62 -9.07 -1.34 -7.80
CA MET A 62 -7.76 -2.00 -7.63
C MET A 62 -6.74 -1.12 -6.92
N PHE A 63 -6.66 0.18 -7.19
CA PHE A 63 -5.74 1.07 -6.49
C PHE A 63 -6.08 1.18 -5.00
N PHE A 64 -7.37 1.27 -4.67
CA PHE A 64 -7.84 1.29 -3.29
C PHE A 64 -7.51 -0.02 -2.57
N VAL A 65 -7.85 -1.17 -3.17
CA VAL A 65 -7.54 -2.49 -2.59
C VAL A 65 -6.03 -2.72 -2.50
N ASN A 66 -5.24 -2.25 -3.47
CA ASN A 66 -3.77 -2.33 -3.42
C ASN A 66 -3.19 -1.50 -2.26
N MET A 67 -3.75 -0.33 -1.96
CA MET A 67 -3.35 0.44 -0.78
C MET A 67 -3.66 -0.33 0.51
N LEU A 68 -4.85 -0.90 0.63
CA LEU A 68 -5.22 -1.73 1.79
C LEU A 68 -4.31 -2.96 1.89
N GLY A 69 -4.04 -3.64 0.78
CA GLY A 69 -3.09 -4.75 0.72
C GLY A 69 -1.70 -4.31 1.16
N ALA A 70 -1.22 -3.16 0.70
CA ALA A 70 0.05 -2.62 1.15
C ALA A 70 0.09 -2.42 2.67
N ILE A 71 -0.97 -1.89 3.29
CA ILE A 71 -0.98 -1.60 4.73
C ILE A 71 -1.26 -2.85 5.58
N PHE A 72 -2.12 -3.77 5.14
CA PHE A 72 -2.56 -4.92 5.94
C PHE A 72 -1.83 -6.22 5.59
N LEU A 73 -1.50 -6.45 4.32
CA LEU A 73 -0.81 -7.66 3.89
C LEU A 73 0.68 -7.61 4.23
N MET A 74 1.32 -6.43 4.16
CA MET A 74 2.74 -6.31 4.51
C MET A 74 3.09 -6.70 5.95
N PRO A 75 2.34 -6.34 7.00
CA PRO A 75 2.64 -6.82 8.36
C PRO A 75 2.41 -8.33 8.47
N ALA A 76 1.39 -8.88 7.80
CA ALA A 76 1.13 -10.32 7.79
C ALA A 76 2.25 -11.11 7.09
N LEU A 77 2.75 -10.61 5.96
CA LEU A 77 3.88 -11.20 5.25
C LEU A 77 5.19 -11.02 6.03
N ALA A 78 5.38 -9.87 6.69
CA ALA A 78 6.57 -9.62 7.50
C ALA A 78 6.64 -10.59 8.68
N THR A 79 5.55 -10.83 9.42
CA THR A 79 5.57 -11.79 10.53
C THR A 79 5.69 -13.24 10.08
N PHE A 80 5.17 -13.59 8.90
CA PHE A 80 5.28 -14.94 8.34
C PHE A 80 6.68 -15.26 7.81
N ILE A 81 7.28 -14.34 7.04
CA ILE A 81 8.58 -14.54 6.38
C ILE A 81 9.73 -14.24 7.35
N LEU A 82 9.64 -13.14 8.09
CA LEU A 82 10.68 -12.72 9.02
C LEU A 82 10.31 -13.28 10.40
N LYS A 83 10.62 -14.56 10.60
CA LYS A 83 10.46 -15.19 11.92
C LYS A 83 11.17 -14.32 12.97
N PRO A 84 10.48 -13.89 14.04
CA PRO A 84 11.09 -13.08 15.07
C PRO A 84 12.25 -13.89 15.67
N ARG A 85 13.48 -13.39 15.50
CA ARG A 85 14.60 -13.87 16.30
C ARG A 85 14.30 -13.45 17.73
N LYS A 86 13.99 -14.44 18.58
CA LYS A 86 13.83 -14.28 20.04
C LYS A 86 14.98 -13.47 20.62
#